data_AF-A0A924CBL4-F1
#
_entry.id   AF-A0A924CBL4-F1
#
_cell.length_a   1.000
_cell.length_b   1.000
_cell.length_c   1.000
_cell.angle_alpha   90.00
_cell.angle_beta   90.00
_cell.angle_gamma   90.00
#
_symmetry.space_group_name_H-M   'P 1'
#
loop_
_entity.id
_entity.type
_entity.pdbx_description
1 polymer ?
#
loop_
_entity_poly.entity_id
_entity_poly.type
_entity_poly.pdbx_seq_one_letter_code
_entity_poly.pdbx_strand_id
1 'polypeptide(L)'
;MIVLAQGRLVNLACATGHPGFVVSASFTNQTFAQFELWCNPGKYENKVYVLPKLLDEIVARLHLAKIGVVLDELSPEQSAYLGLPKE
;
A
#
# COMPACT_ATOMS: atom_id res chain seq x y z
N MET A 1 -10.36 31.63 22.27
CA MET A 1 -10.16 30.66 21.17
C MET A 1 -8.76 30.09 21.28
N ILE A 2 -8.58 28.77 21.19
CA ILE A 2 -7.26 28.13 21.16
C ILE A 2 -7.03 27.65 19.73
N VAL A 3 -5.90 28.03 19.12
CA VAL A 3 -5.51 27.59 17.78
C VAL A 3 -4.27 26.70 17.93
N LEU A 4 -4.39 25.45 17.49
CA LEU A 4 -3.29 24.48 17.50
C LEU A 4 -2.57 24.46 16.16
N ALA A 5 -1.27 24.14 16.20
CA ALA A 5 -0.41 24.00 15.02
C ALA A 5 -0.41 25.19 14.04
N GLN A 6 -0.82 26.39 14.46
CA GLN A 6 -1.04 27.55 13.56
C GLN A 6 -1.96 27.20 12.37
N GLY A 7 -2.90 26.27 12.54
CA GLY A 7 -3.79 25.78 11.47
C GLY A 7 -3.15 24.74 10.53
N ARG A 8 -1.92 24.28 10.81
CA ARG A 8 -1.28 23.16 10.08
C ARG A 8 -1.76 21.80 10.58
N LEU A 9 -1.20 20.73 10.01
CA LEU A 9 -1.52 19.34 10.35
C LEU A 9 -1.20 19.05 11.82
N VAL A 10 -2.26 19.05 12.64
CA VAL A 10 -2.17 18.92 14.10
C VAL A 10 -1.61 17.58 14.54
N ASN A 11 -1.89 16.50 13.81
CA ASN A 11 -1.38 15.16 14.12
C ASN A 11 0.15 15.05 13.96
N LEU A 12 0.73 15.79 13.02
CA LEU A 12 2.17 15.85 12.81
C LEU A 12 2.84 16.91 13.71
N ALA A 13 2.17 18.03 13.95
CA ALA A 13 2.76 19.17 14.65
C ALA A 13 2.55 19.14 16.17
N CYS A 14 1.50 18.50 16.67
CA CYS A 14 1.16 18.41 18.09
C CYS A 14 1.18 16.96 18.62
N ALA A 15 1.52 15.99 17.76
CA ALA A 15 1.76 14.59 18.11
C ALA A 15 2.87 14.05 17.20
N THR A 16 2.88 12.74 16.90
CA THR A 16 3.93 12.08 16.11
C THR A 16 3.44 11.52 14.76
N GLY A 17 2.24 11.91 14.32
CA GLY A 17 1.66 11.44 13.06
C GLY A 17 1.10 10.01 13.14
N HIS A 18 1.18 9.29 12.03
CA HIS A 18 0.67 7.92 11.94
C HIS A 18 1.61 6.91 12.62
N PRO A 19 1.08 5.87 13.30
CA PRO A 19 1.90 4.81 13.86
C PRO A 19 2.73 4.07 12.81
N GLY A 20 3.88 3.53 13.21
CA GLY A 20 4.84 2.89 12.29
C GLY A 20 4.24 1.78 11.41
N PHE A 21 3.26 1.02 11.91
CA PHE A 21 2.58 -0.02 11.11
C PHE A 21 1.80 0.56 9.92
N VAL A 22 1.08 1.66 10.12
CA VAL A 22 0.33 2.34 9.05
C VAL A 22 1.28 3.00 8.06
N VAL A 23 2.37 3.58 8.56
CA VAL A 23 3.42 4.19 7.74
C VAL A 23 4.16 3.14 6.90
N SER A 24 4.36 1.93 7.43
CA SER A 24 5.00 0.81 6.72
C SER A 24 4.31 0.50 5.40
N ALA A 25 2.99 0.37 5.38
CA ALA A 25 2.24 0.11 4.14
C ALA A 25 2.43 1.22 3.10
N SER A 26 2.43 2.49 3.54
CA SER A 26 2.67 3.64 2.66
C SER A 26 4.09 3.63 2.08
N PHE A 27 5.10 3.34 2.90
CA PHE A 27 6.50 3.31 2.46
C PHE A 27 6.83 2.08 1.61
N THR A 28 6.18 0.93 1.82
CA THR A 28 6.33 -0.22 0.90
C THR A 28 5.84 0.14 -0.51
N ASN A 29 4.70 0.82 -0.63
CA ASN A 29 4.21 1.34 -1.90
C ASN A 29 5.21 2.33 -2.53
N GLN A 30 5.77 3.26 -1.75
CA GLN A 30 6.79 4.19 -2.26
C GLN A 30 8.04 3.44 -2.75
N THR A 31 8.52 2.44 -2.02
CA THR A 31 9.66 1.61 -2.44
C THR A 31 9.38 0.91 -3.77
N PHE A 32 8.22 0.26 -3.92
CA PHE A 32 7.85 -0.37 -5.20
C PHE A 32 7.74 0.63 -6.35
N ALA A 33 7.15 1.81 -6.11
CA ALA A 33 7.08 2.86 -7.12
C ALA A 33 8.47 3.35 -7.55
N GLN A 34 9.40 3.51 -6.60
CA GLN A 34 10.78 3.89 -6.91
C GLN A 34 11.50 2.81 -7.73
N PHE A 35 11.35 1.54 -7.35
CA PHE A 35 11.91 0.42 -8.12
C PHE A 35 11.33 0.35 -9.54
N GLU A 36 10.02 0.51 -9.70
CA GLU A 36 9.37 0.45 -11.01
C GLU A 36 9.87 1.56 -11.95
N LEU A 37 10.00 2.79 -11.44
CA LEU A 37 10.53 3.92 -12.20
C LEU A 37 12.02 3.78 -12.52
N TRP A 38 12.82 3.28 -11.56
CA TRP A 38 14.26 3.15 -11.72
C TRP A 38 14.64 2.00 -12.67
N CYS A 39 13.99 0.84 -12.53
CA CYS A 39 14.33 -0.36 -13.30
C CYS A 39 13.72 -0.38 -14.71
N ASN A 40 12.71 0.47 -15.00
CA ASN A 40 12.05 0.52 -16.30
C ASN A 40 12.17 1.92 -16.97
N PRO A 41 13.39 2.39 -17.25
CA PRO A 41 13.58 3.69 -17.91
C PRO A 41 12.91 3.70 -19.29
N GLY A 42 12.14 4.76 -19.58
CA GLY A 42 11.44 4.92 -20.87
C GLY A 42 10.10 4.18 -21.00
N LYS A 43 9.70 3.38 -20.00
CA LYS A 43 8.39 2.69 -19.98
C LYS A 43 7.20 3.65 -19.80
N TYR A 44 7.43 4.78 -19.13
CA TYR A 44 6.39 5.71 -18.72
C TYR A 44 6.48 7.04 -19.47
N GLU A 45 5.32 7.60 -19.82
CA GLU A 45 5.22 8.97 -20.34
C GLU A 45 5.11 9.98 -19.19
N ASN A 46 5.09 11.27 -19.51
CA ASN A 46 4.87 12.35 -18.54
C ASN A 46 3.39 12.43 -18.13
N LYS A 47 2.92 11.40 -17.41
CA LYS A 47 1.55 11.25 -16.90
C LYS A 47 1.58 10.73 -15.46
N VAL A 48 0.44 10.84 -14.78
CA VAL A 48 0.26 10.26 -13.44
C VAL A 48 -0.20 8.83 -13.59
N TYR A 49 0.50 7.91 -12.92
CA TYR A 49 0.19 6.48 -12.91
C TYR A 49 -0.12 6.03 -11.48
N VAL A 50 -0.90 4.95 -11.39
CA VAL A 50 -1.13 4.22 -10.13
C VAL A 50 -0.39 2.90 -10.18
N LEU A 51 0.03 2.38 -9.02
CA LEU A 51 0.62 1.05 -8.95
C LEU A 51 -0.41 -0.01 -9.39
N PRO A 52 0.01 -1.05 -10.10
CA PRO A 52 -0.85 -2.18 -10.42
C PRO A 52 -1.46 -2.83 -9.16
N LYS A 53 -2.70 -3.31 -9.27
CA LYS A 53 -3.44 -3.99 -8.19
C LYS A 53 -2.63 -5.10 -7.52
N LEU A 54 -1.88 -5.89 -8.30
CA LEU A 54 -1.05 -6.98 -7.77
C LEU A 54 -0.02 -6.48 -6.75
N LEU A 55 0.61 -5.32 -6.99
CA LEU A 55 1.57 -4.76 -6.03
C LEU A 55 0.88 -4.28 -4.75
N ASP A 56 -0.33 -3.74 -4.85
CA ASP A 56 -1.12 -3.35 -3.68
C ASP A 56 -1.53 -4.57 -2.83
N GLU A 57 -1.92 -5.67 -3.47
CA GLU A 57 -2.20 -6.94 -2.80
C GLU A 57 -0.95 -7.54 -2.14
N ILE A 58 0.22 -7.42 -2.77
CA ILE A 58 1.50 -7.82 -2.17
C ILE A 58 1.79 -6.97 -0.93
N VAL A 59 1.60 -5.65 -0.99
CA VAL A 59 1.76 -4.78 0.18
C VAL A 59 0.85 -5.22 1.32
N ALA A 60 -0.43 -5.47 1.05
CA ALA A 60 -1.35 -5.98 2.07
C ALA A 60 -0.87 -7.32 2.65
N ARG A 61 -0.50 -8.28 1.78
CA ARG A 61 -0.05 -9.62 2.18
C ARG A 61 1.18 -9.60 3.08
N LEU A 62 2.15 -8.71 2.82
CA LEU A 62 3.36 -8.56 3.64
C LEU A 62 3.07 -8.13 5.08
N HIS A 63 1.93 -7.47 5.34
CA HIS A 63 1.57 -6.96 6.67
C HIS A 63 0.70 -7.94 7.49
N LEU A 64 0.10 -8.96 6.88
CA LEU A 64 -0.84 -9.89 7.54
C LEU A 64 -0.19 -10.69 8.68
N ALA A 65 1.02 -11.20 8.45
CA ALA A 65 1.73 -12.01 9.44
C ALA A 65 2.00 -11.25 10.75
N LYS A 66 2.21 -9.93 10.66
CA LYS A 66 2.49 -9.08 11.83
C LYS A 66 1.28 -8.95 12.77
N ILE A 67 0.07 -9.08 12.24
CA ILE A 67 -1.18 -9.02 13.00
C ILE A 67 -1.79 -10.41 13.25
N GLY A 68 -1.06 -11.48 12.92
CA GLY A 68 -1.50 -12.87 13.15
C GLY A 68 -2.65 -13.32 12.25
N VAL A 69 -2.86 -12.66 11.11
CA VAL A 69 -3.89 -13.05 10.14
C VAL A 69 -3.36 -14.17 9.24
N VAL A 70 -4.13 -15.24 9.13
CA VAL A 70 -3.95 -16.30 8.14
C VAL A 70 -4.89 -16.03 6.98
N LEU A 71 -4.35 -15.98 5.76
CA LEU A 71 -5.13 -15.74 4.57
C LEU A 71 -5.58 -17.07 3.97
N ASP A 72 -6.87 -17.25 3.77
CA ASP A 72 -7.41 -18.43 3.11
C ASP A 72 -7.16 -18.39 1.60
N GLU A 73 -6.97 -19.57 1.00
CA GLU A 73 -6.78 -19.73 -0.43
C GLU A 73 -8.04 -20.24 -1.12
N LEU A 74 -8.38 -19.64 -2.26
CA LEU A 74 -9.51 -20.10 -3.07
C LEU A 74 -9.26 -21.52 -3.61
N SER A 75 -10.29 -22.37 -3.54
CA SER A 75 -10.31 -23.64 -4.27
C SER A 75 -10.38 -23.39 -5.78
N PRO A 76 -9.95 -24.35 -6.62
CA PRO A 76 -10.08 -24.23 -8.08
C PRO A 76 -11.52 -23.98 -8.52
N GLU A 77 -12.49 -24.60 -7.85
CA GLU A 77 -13.92 -24.43 -8.14
C GLU A 77 -14.41 -23.02 -7.79
N GLN A 78 -13.98 -22.47 -6.64
CA GLN A 78 -14.32 -21.10 -6.24
C GLN A 78 -13.69 -20.06 -7.17
N SER A 79 -12.43 -20.24 -7.54
CA SER A 79 -11.71 -19.38 -8.48
C SER A 79 -12.40 -19.37 -9.85
N ALA A 80 -12.78 -20.54 -10.38
CA ALA A 80 -13.53 -20.66 -11.62
C ALA A 80 -14.93 -20.03 -11.54
N TYR A 81 -15.64 -20.25 -10.44
CA TYR A 81 -16.96 -19.67 -10.18
C TYR A 81 -16.93 -18.14 -10.13
N LEU A 82 -15.89 -17.57 -9.51
CA LEU A 82 -15.71 -16.12 -9.37
C LEU A 82 -15.03 -15.47 -10.58
N GLY A 83 -14.46 -16.27 -11.50
CA GLY A 83 -13.68 -15.77 -12.62
C GLY A 83 -12.38 -15.06 -12.20
N LEU A 84 -11.82 -15.44 -11.05
CA LEU A 84 -10.58 -14.86 -10.51
C LEU A 84 -9.43 -15.85 -10.67
N PRO A 85 -8.21 -15.43 -11.05
CA PRO A 85 -7.05 -16.32 -11.08
C PRO A 85 -6.70 -16.79 -9.67
N LYS A 86 -6.12 -18.00 -9.58
CA LYS A 86 -5.59 -18.54 -8.32
C LYS A 86 -4.13 -18.06 -8.18
N GLU A 87 -3.91 -17.07 -7.31
CA GLU A 87 -2.60 -16.47 -6.99
C GLU A 87 -2.25 -16.56 -5.50
#